data_AF-A0A842QZL2-F1
#
_entry.id   AF-A0A842QZL2-F1
#
_cell.length_a   1.000
_cell.length_b   1.000
_cell.length_c   1.000
_cell.angle_alpha   90.00
_cell.angle_beta   90.00
_cell.angle_gamma   90.00
#
_symmetry.space_group_name_H-M   'P 1'
#
loop_
_entity.id
_entity.type
_entity.pdbx_description
1 polymer ?
#
loop_
_entity_poly.entity_id
_entity_poly.type
_entity_poly.pdbx_seq_one_letter_code
_entity_poly.pdbx_strand_id
1 'polypeptide(L)'
;MERESGSRLAPSSLLPKSRKYILSLPKSSIDSLQQGRMAGLPNESAAYLFGNIAEREGKIMIHVEIIIPARLQQATPSSFEIDPKDQYLKLKEMEKASLELVGIAHSHPGRQFVSATDRHFMKNPGPFTKICWLIVGEYNNAIEIGAYYIVDGEIHQIPIHLHGKNGA
;
A
#
# COMPACT_ATOMS: atom_id res chain seq x y z
N MET A 1 38.41 -20.96 -30.19
CA MET A 1 37.05 -20.61 -30.63
C MET A 1 36.12 -21.02 -29.51
N GLU A 2 35.74 -20.05 -28.68
CA GLU A 2 34.88 -20.19 -27.50
C GLU A 2 33.49 -20.71 -27.88
N ARG A 3 32.82 -21.46 -26.98
CA ARG A 3 31.53 -21.09 -26.36
C ARG A 3 31.32 -21.89 -25.07
N GLU A 4 31.49 -21.21 -23.92
CA GLU A 4 30.95 -21.65 -22.64
C GLU A 4 29.47 -21.23 -22.55
N SER A 5 28.60 -22.20 -22.28
CA SER A 5 27.17 -21.99 -22.01
C SER A 5 26.96 -21.67 -20.53
N GLY A 6 27.13 -20.41 -20.15
CA GLY A 6 26.69 -19.89 -18.86
C GLY A 6 25.28 -19.35 -18.94
N SER A 7 24.33 -19.93 -18.17
CA SER A 7 23.00 -19.34 -17.99
C SER A 7 23.13 -18.01 -17.27
N ARG A 8 22.90 -16.91 -17.99
CA ARG A 8 22.86 -15.57 -17.41
C ARG A 8 21.44 -15.30 -16.93
N LEU A 9 21.27 -15.29 -15.60
CA LEU A 9 20.21 -14.52 -14.95
C LEU A 9 20.26 -13.08 -15.49
N ALA A 10 19.10 -12.56 -15.90
CA ALA A 10 18.99 -11.22 -16.46
C ALA A 10 19.50 -10.16 -15.45
N PRO A 11 20.25 -9.15 -15.91
CA PRO A 11 20.86 -8.15 -15.03
C PRO A 11 19.78 -7.27 -14.39
N SER A 12 19.67 -7.40 -13.06
CA SER A 12 19.32 -6.38 -12.07
C SER A 12 19.12 -4.95 -12.63
N SER A 13 17.87 -4.55 -12.89
CA SER A 13 17.51 -3.15 -13.14
C SER A 13 16.28 -2.67 -12.35
N LEU A 14 15.94 -3.34 -11.24
CA LEU A 14 14.85 -2.92 -10.34
C LEU A 14 15.36 -2.92 -8.90
N LEU A 15 16.35 -2.07 -8.61
CA LEU A 15 16.56 -1.65 -7.22
C LEU A 15 15.72 -0.40 -6.97
N PRO A 16 14.82 -0.39 -5.96
CA PRO A 16 13.97 0.76 -5.69
C PRO A 16 14.83 1.98 -5.36
N LYS A 17 14.57 3.10 -6.07
CA LYS A 17 15.37 4.34 -6.01
C LYS A 17 15.39 5.02 -4.62
N SER A 18 14.56 4.61 -3.66
CA SER A 18 14.68 5.06 -2.27
C SER A 18 14.57 3.88 -1.27
N ARG A 19 15.71 3.40 -0.76
CA ARG A 19 15.74 2.51 0.43
C ARG A 19 15.45 3.25 1.74
N LYS A 20 15.18 4.56 1.67
CA LYS A 20 14.89 5.41 2.82
C LYS A 20 13.54 5.06 3.44
N TYR A 21 12.52 4.71 2.66
CA TYR A 21 11.17 4.46 3.16
C TYR A 21 10.87 2.96 3.17
N ILE A 22 10.23 2.48 4.24
CA ILE A 22 9.88 1.07 4.41
C ILE A 22 8.48 0.98 5.02
N LEU A 23 7.59 0.20 4.40
CA LEU A 23 6.30 -0.14 5.00
C LEU A 23 6.46 -1.40 5.86
N SER A 24 6.03 -1.33 7.11
CA SER A 24 5.98 -2.46 8.02
C SER A 24 4.53 -2.84 8.30
N LEU A 25 4.12 -4.04 7.87
CA LEU A 25 2.74 -4.53 7.95
C LEU A 25 2.62 -5.76 8.85
N PRO A 26 1.54 -5.91 9.64
CA PRO A 26 1.28 -7.15 10.36
C PRO A 26 1.09 -8.29 9.36
N LYS A 27 1.66 -9.48 9.64
CA LYS A 27 1.44 -10.67 8.79
C LYS A 27 -0.04 -11.01 8.63
N SER A 28 -0.82 -10.85 9.70
CA SER A 28 -2.27 -11.09 9.70
C SER A 28 -3.04 -10.15 8.77
N SER A 29 -2.45 -9.03 8.36
CA SER A 29 -3.10 -8.07 7.47
C SER A 29 -3.26 -8.59 6.04
N ILE A 30 -2.47 -9.59 5.62
CA ILE A 30 -2.57 -10.14 4.25
C ILE A 30 -3.96 -10.72 3.99
N ASP A 31 -4.49 -11.50 4.94
CA ASP A 31 -5.82 -12.10 4.81
C ASP A 31 -6.91 -11.03 4.78
N SER A 32 -6.81 -9.99 5.63
CA SER A 32 -7.76 -8.87 5.63
C SER A 32 -7.73 -8.09 4.31
N LEU A 33 -6.56 -7.87 3.74
CA LEU A 33 -6.39 -7.20 2.44
C LEU A 33 -6.98 -8.04 1.30
N GLN A 34 -6.77 -9.37 1.33
CA GLN A 34 -7.35 -10.29 0.37
C GLN A 34 -8.88 -10.33 0.47
N GLN A 35 -9.41 -10.42 1.69
CA GLN A 35 -10.86 -10.41 1.94
C GLN A 35 -11.49 -9.09 1.47
N GLY A 36 -10.84 -7.95 1.75
CA GLY A 36 -11.27 -6.64 1.27
C GLY A 36 -11.36 -6.59 -0.26
N ARG A 37 -10.31 -7.05 -0.96
CA ARG A 37 -10.32 -7.16 -2.43
C ARG A 37 -11.49 -8.02 -2.91
N MET A 38 -11.63 -9.24 -2.37
CA MET A 38 -12.67 -10.18 -2.80
C MET A 38 -14.08 -9.62 -2.59
N ALA A 39 -14.30 -8.88 -1.50
CA ALA A 39 -15.58 -8.21 -1.22
C ALA A 39 -15.87 -7.02 -2.14
N GLY A 40 -14.82 -6.37 -2.68
CA GLY A 40 -14.95 -5.22 -3.58
C GLY A 40 -15.21 -5.59 -5.05
N LEU A 41 -14.82 -6.79 -5.48
CA LEU A 41 -14.93 -7.20 -6.88
C LEU A 41 -16.39 -7.07 -7.41
N PRO A 42 -16.58 -6.59 -8.66
CA PRO A 42 -15.56 -6.27 -9.68
C PRO A 42 -14.97 -4.84 -9.56
N ASN A 43 -15.32 -4.08 -8.53
CA ASN A 43 -14.84 -2.73 -8.30
C ASN A 43 -13.61 -2.72 -7.39
N GLU A 44 -13.05 -1.52 -7.19
CA GLU A 44 -12.04 -1.29 -6.18
C GLU A 44 -12.66 -1.26 -4.77
N SER A 45 -11.90 -1.73 -3.79
CA SER A 45 -12.15 -1.55 -2.36
C SER A 45 -11.06 -0.67 -1.78
N ALA A 46 -11.30 -0.02 -0.64
CA ALA A 46 -10.27 0.74 0.06
C ALA A 46 -10.27 0.47 1.56
N ALA A 47 -9.13 0.73 2.22
CA ALA A 47 -8.95 0.63 3.64
C ALA A 47 -7.96 1.69 4.15
N TYR A 48 -8.14 2.13 5.38
CA TYR A 48 -7.20 2.99 6.07
C TYR A 48 -6.10 2.15 6.71
N LEU A 49 -4.87 2.66 6.64
CA LEU A 49 -3.71 2.13 7.36
C LEU A 49 -3.40 3.07 8.52
N PHE A 50 -3.62 2.59 9.75
CA PHE A 50 -3.33 3.35 10.96
C PHE A 50 -2.12 2.78 11.69
N GLY A 51 -1.32 3.68 12.26
CA GLY A 51 -0.08 3.31 12.92
C GLY A 51 0.79 4.52 13.22
N ASN A 52 2.10 4.35 13.05
CA ASN A 52 3.09 5.35 13.44
C ASN A 52 4.20 5.46 12.39
N ILE A 53 4.73 6.67 12.19
CA ILE A 53 5.90 6.93 11.34
C ILE A 53 7.10 7.28 12.22
N ALA A 54 8.20 6.56 12.06
CA ALA A 54 9.41 6.79 12.84
C ALA A 54 10.66 6.79 11.96
N GLU A 55 11.64 7.63 12.29
CA GLU A 55 12.96 7.58 11.68
C GLU A 55 13.92 6.73 12.53
N ARG A 56 14.60 5.76 11.91
CA ARG A 56 15.61 4.93 12.54
C ARG A 56 16.77 4.72 11.58
N GLU A 57 17.99 5.02 12.02
CA GLU A 57 19.22 4.81 11.23
C GLU A 57 19.15 5.41 9.81
N GLY A 58 18.56 6.61 9.68
CA GLY A 58 18.38 7.29 8.40
C GLY A 58 17.30 6.70 7.49
N LYS A 59 16.45 5.79 8.01
CA LYS A 59 15.30 5.22 7.32
C LYS A 59 13.99 5.64 7.98
N ILE A 60 13.01 5.98 7.17
CA ILE A 60 11.63 6.25 7.56
C ILE A 60 10.85 4.93 7.54
N MET A 61 10.46 4.49 8.73
CA MET A 61 9.62 3.31 8.95
C MET A 61 8.17 3.76 9.06
N ILE A 62 7.34 3.29 8.14
CA ILE A 62 5.89 3.46 8.16
C ILE A 62 5.32 2.19 8.80
N HIS A 63 5.09 2.23 10.11
CA HIS A 63 4.60 1.09 10.86
C HIS A 63 3.07 1.10 10.87
N VAL A 64 2.46 0.07 10.29
CA VAL A 64 1.01 -0.12 10.33
C VAL A 64 0.68 -1.03 11.50
N GLU A 65 -0.23 -0.59 12.37
CA GLU A 65 -0.70 -1.37 13.51
C GLU A 65 -2.07 -1.99 13.22
N ILE A 66 -2.93 -1.28 12.50
CA ILE A 66 -4.28 -1.74 12.16
C ILE A 66 -4.69 -1.29 10.76
N ILE A 67 -5.42 -2.17 10.07
CA ILE A 67 -6.07 -1.91 8.79
C ILE A 67 -7.57 -1.91 9.01
N ILE A 68 -8.25 -0.84 8.60
CA ILE A 68 -9.69 -0.67 8.76
C ILE A 68 -10.32 -0.46 7.38
N PRO A 69 -11.26 -1.30 6.92
CA PRO A 69 -11.99 -1.06 5.68
C PRO A 69 -12.63 0.32 5.65
N ALA A 70 -12.50 1.02 4.52
CA ALA A 70 -13.10 2.33 4.32
C ALA A 70 -14.50 2.17 3.72
N ARG A 71 -15.45 3.02 4.16
CA ARG A 71 -16.73 3.14 3.45
C ARG A 71 -16.53 3.98 2.20
N LEU A 72 -17.00 3.48 1.07
CA LEU A 72 -16.95 4.18 -0.21
C LEU A 72 -18.34 4.76 -0.55
N GLN A 73 -18.38 6.01 -1.00
CA GLN A 73 -19.57 6.59 -1.65
C GLN A 73 -19.72 6.08 -3.08
N GLN A 74 -18.58 5.93 -3.76
CA GLN A 74 -18.51 5.42 -5.13
C GLN A 74 -17.31 4.49 -5.27
N ALA A 75 -17.49 3.44 -6.04
CA ALA A 75 -16.44 2.50 -6.40
C ALA A 75 -16.68 2.04 -7.84
N THR A 76 -15.64 2.11 -8.65
CA THR A 76 -15.60 1.58 -10.01
C THR A 76 -14.41 0.62 -10.11
N PRO A 77 -14.19 -0.06 -11.24
CA PRO A 77 -13.00 -0.89 -11.45
C PRO A 77 -11.66 -0.11 -11.49
N SER A 78 -11.69 1.22 -11.50
CA SER A 78 -10.50 2.07 -11.74
C SER A 78 -10.47 3.38 -10.93
N SER A 79 -11.41 3.53 -10.00
CA SER A 79 -11.49 4.67 -9.09
C SER A 79 -12.40 4.37 -7.91
N PHE A 80 -12.16 5.07 -6.80
CA PHE A 80 -13.02 5.06 -5.63
C PHE A 80 -13.14 6.46 -5.03
N GLU A 81 -14.21 6.68 -4.28
CA GLU A 81 -14.40 7.86 -3.45
C GLU A 81 -14.75 7.42 -2.03
N ILE A 82 -13.86 7.72 -1.08
CA ILE A 82 -14.09 7.47 0.35
C ILE A 82 -15.19 8.40 0.86
N ASP A 83 -16.07 7.89 1.70
CA ASP A 83 -17.07 8.68 2.41
C ASP A 83 -16.39 9.63 3.44
N PRO A 84 -16.51 10.95 3.30
CA PRO A 84 -15.88 11.92 4.20
C PRO A 84 -16.31 11.77 5.65
N LYS A 85 -17.55 11.34 5.90
CA LYS A 85 -18.06 11.09 7.27
C LYS A 85 -17.40 9.86 7.87
N ASP A 86 -17.21 8.81 7.07
CA ASP A 86 -16.48 7.62 7.51
C ASP A 86 -15.02 7.97 7.83
N GLN A 87 -14.35 8.70 6.93
CA GLN A 87 -12.98 9.16 7.14
C GLN A 87 -12.84 9.98 8.43
N TYR A 88 -13.71 10.98 8.64
CA TYR A 88 -13.68 11.79 9.86
C TYR A 88 -13.88 10.97 11.13
N LEU A 89 -14.84 10.04 11.13
CA LEU A 89 -15.11 9.19 12.29
C LEU A 89 -13.93 8.27 12.61
N LYS A 90 -13.31 7.66 11.59
CA LYS A 90 -12.16 6.77 11.77
C LYS A 90 -10.90 7.51 12.21
N LEU A 91 -10.63 8.69 11.65
CA LEU A 91 -9.54 9.55 12.13
C LEU A 91 -9.71 9.88 13.61
N LYS A 92 -10.92 10.32 14.02
CA LYS A 92 -11.21 10.66 15.42
C LYS A 92 -11.17 9.45 16.36
N GLU A 93 -11.57 8.28 15.88
CA GLU A 93 -11.52 7.03 16.65
C GLU A 93 -10.06 6.63 16.92
N MET A 94 -9.21 6.69 15.91
CA MET A 94 -7.81 6.27 15.98
C MET A 94 -6.91 7.29 16.69
N GLU A 95 -7.24 8.58 16.63
CA GLU A 95 -6.58 9.61 17.42
C GLU A 95 -6.66 9.29 18.94
N LYS A 96 -7.80 8.77 19.42
CA LYS A 96 -7.94 8.34 20.82
C LYS A 96 -7.04 7.17 21.20
N ALA A 97 -6.65 6.36 20.21
CA ALA A 97 -5.70 5.26 20.35
C ALA A 97 -4.25 5.70 20.12
N SER A 98 -3.97 7.00 19.92
CA SER A 98 -2.66 7.52 19.54
C SER A 98 -2.11 6.91 18.24
N LEU A 99 -3.00 6.59 17.29
CA LEU A 99 -2.64 6.09 15.97
C LEU A 99 -2.94 7.14 14.91
N GLU A 100 -2.00 7.33 14.00
CA GLU A 100 -2.10 8.27 12.89
C GLU A 100 -2.50 7.54 11.60
N LEU A 101 -3.16 8.25 10.67
CA LEU A 101 -3.36 7.74 9.33
C LEU A 101 -2.03 7.78 8.57
N VAL A 102 -1.40 6.62 8.42
CA VAL A 102 -0.09 6.48 7.76
C VAL A 102 -0.20 6.05 6.30
N GLY A 103 -1.38 5.64 5.86
CA GLY A 103 -1.59 5.15 4.51
C GLY A 103 -3.04 4.86 4.15
N ILE A 104 -3.26 4.64 2.86
CA ILE A 104 -4.49 4.06 2.30
C ILE A 104 -4.08 2.81 1.54
N ALA A 105 -4.86 1.74 1.72
CA ALA A 105 -4.82 0.58 0.86
C ALA A 105 -6.02 0.61 -0.09
N HIS A 106 -5.84 0.16 -1.32
CA HIS A 106 -6.94 -0.11 -2.23
C HIS A 106 -6.67 -1.33 -3.10
N SER A 107 -7.74 -1.93 -3.62
CA SER A 107 -7.62 -3.12 -4.47
C SER A 107 -7.86 -2.81 -5.93
N HIS A 108 -7.09 -3.40 -6.82
CA HIS A 108 -7.40 -3.48 -8.24
C HIS A 108 -8.08 -4.82 -8.56
N PRO A 109 -9.00 -4.86 -9.55
CA PRO A 109 -9.49 -6.12 -10.09
C PRO A 109 -8.37 -6.97 -10.70
N GLY A 110 -7.38 -6.31 -11.32
CA GLY A 110 -6.18 -6.92 -11.92
C GLY A 110 -4.92 -6.75 -11.06
N ARG A 111 -3.80 -6.39 -11.69
CA ARG A 111 -2.48 -6.30 -11.03
C ARG A 111 -2.30 -5.02 -10.18
N GLN A 112 -1.34 -5.08 -9.27
CA GLN A 112 -0.94 -4.07 -8.27
C GLN A 112 -0.16 -2.82 -8.78
N PHE A 113 -0.38 -2.36 -10.02
CA PHE A 113 0.36 -1.22 -10.59
C PHE A 113 -0.28 0.12 -10.24
N VAL A 114 0.50 1.21 -10.19
CA VAL A 114 -0.05 2.57 -10.03
C VAL A 114 -0.70 3.02 -11.34
N SER A 115 -2.02 3.14 -11.35
CA SER A 115 -2.81 3.62 -12.50
C SER A 115 -2.61 5.12 -12.76
N ALA A 116 -3.21 5.62 -13.84
CA ALA A 116 -3.24 7.07 -14.11
C ALA A 116 -4.05 7.84 -13.06
N THR A 117 -5.17 7.25 -12.61
CA THR A 117 -6.02 7.79 -11.54
C THR A 117 -5.24 7.86 -10.22
N ASP A 118 -4.59 6.76 -9.84
CA ASP A 118 -3.76 6.71 -8.63
C ASP A 118 -2.69 7.79 -8.66
N ARG A 119 -1.96 7.89 -9.78
CA ARG A 119 -0.89 8.88 -9.96
C ARG A 119 -1.39 10.31 -9.79
N HIS A 120 -2.59 10.60 -10.30
CA HIS A 120 -3.21 11.92 -10.14
C HIS A 120 -3.46 12.24 -8.67
N PHE A 121 -4.11 11.34 -7.93
CA PHE A 121 -4.41 11.56 -6.51
C PHE A 121 -3.17 11.56 -5.63
N MET A 122 -2.22 10.67 -5.90
CA MET A 122 -0.92 10.66 -5.25
C MET A 122 -0.24 12.02 -5.41
N LYS A 123 -0.12 12.55 -6.64
CA LYS A 123 0.54 13.84 -6.88
C LYS A 123 -0.28 15.07 -6.45
N ASN A 124 -1.57 14.90 -6.13
CA ASN A 124 -2.47 15.96 -5.67
C ASN A 124 -3.19 15.53 -4.38
N PRO A 125 -2.45 15.26 -3.28
CA PRO A 125 -2.99 14.55 -2.11
C PRO A 125 -3.89 15.41 -1.21
N GLY A 126 -4.16 16.67 -1.59
CA GLY A 126 -4.83 17.65 -0.75
C GLY A 126 -4.12 17.78 0.61
N PRO A 127 -4.83 17.61 1.75
CA PRO A 127 -4.20 17.69 3.07
C PRO A 127 -3.31 16.48 3.42
N PHE A 128 -3.42 15.34 2.72
CA PHE A 128 -2.76 14.08 3.08
C PHE A 128 -1.40 13.90 2.40
N THR A 129 -0.49 14.84 2.59
CA THR A 129 0.77 14.94 1.83
C THR A 129 1.83 13.86 2.10
N LYS A 130 1.63 12.98 3.10
CA LYS A 130 2.66 12.04 3.59
C LYS A 130 2.16 10.61 3.86
N ILE A 131 1.17 10.14 3.09
CA ILE A 131 0.61 8.80 3.29
C ILE A 131 1.20 7.77 2.32
N CYS A 132 1.32 6.53 2.78
CA CYS A 132 1.66 5.38 1.95
C CYS A 132 0.43 4.90 1.15
N TRP A 133 0.65 4.52 -0.10
CA TRP A 133 -0.37 3.91 -0.95
C TRP A 133 -0.07 2.42 -1.10
N LEU A 134 -0.99 1.56 -0.68
CA LEU A 134 -0.86 0.12 -0.80
C LEU A 134 -1.87 -0.43 -1.79
N ILE A 135 -1.39 -0.99 -2.90
CA ILE A 135 -2.23 -1.52 -3.96
C ILE A 135 -2.24 -3.04 -3.86
N VAL A 136 -3.43 -3.61 -3.73
CA VAL A 136 -3.67 -5.06 -3.70
C VAL A 136 -4.23 -5.49 -5.04
N GLY A 137 -3.52 -6.37 -5.73
CA GLY A 137 -3.97 -6.96 -6.99
C GLY A 137 -3.89 -8.47 -6.98
N GLU A 138 -4.08 -9.05 -8.13
CA GLU A 138 -3.91 -10.47 -8.39
C GLU A 138 -3.27 -10.70 -9.75
N TYR A 139 -2.37 -11.67 -9.81
CA TYR A 139 -1.78 -12.16 -11.04
C TYR A 139 -1.54 -13.66 -10.94
N ASN A 140 -1.95 -14.44 -11.94
CA ASN A 140 -1.82 -15.89 -11.96
C ASN A 140 -2.35 -16.58 -10.68
N ASN A 141 -3.53 -16.16 -10.20
CA ASN A 141 -4.17 -16.65 -8.97
C ASN A 141 -3.34 -16.43 -7.69
N ALA A 142 -2.34 -15.54 -7.72
CA ALA A 142 -1.57 -15.14 -6.56
C ALA A 142 -1.85 -13.66 -6.24
N ILE A 143 -2.04 -13.37 -4.94
CA ILE A 143 -2.16 -12.00 -4.46
C ILE A 143 -0.85 -11.24 -4.72
N GLU A 144 -0.97 -10.05 -5.29
CA GLU A 144 0.14 -9.12 -5.47
C GLU A 144 -0.10 -7.90 -4.58
N ILE A 145 0.91 -7.46 -3.82
CA ILE A 145 0.81 -6.27 -2.98
C ILE A 145 1.99 -5.36 -3.29
N GLY A 146 1.69 -4.13 -3.69
CA GLY A 146 2.67 -3.07 -3.92
C GLY A 146 2.48 -1.94 -2.93
N ALA A 147 3.56 -1.47 -2.30
CA ALA A 147 3.55 -0.25 -1.49
C ALA A 147 4.28 0.87 -2.22
N TYR A 148 3.68 2.05 -2.24
CA TYR A 148 4.16 3.22 -2.97
C TYR A 148 4.15 4.46 -2.07
N TYR A 149 5.17 5.29 -2.22
CA TYR A 149 5.34 6.51 -1.44
C TYR A 149 5.85 7.62 -2.34
N ILE A 150 5.51 8.87 -2.02
CA ILE A 150 5.99 10.03 -2.77
C ILE A 150 7.22 10.61 -2.10
N VAL A 151 8.30 10.74 -2.86
CA VAL A 151 9.57 11.32 -2.42
C VAL A 151 9.94 12.37 -3.45
N ASP A 152 10.12 13.61 -3.01
CA ASP A 152 10.51 14.74 -3.88
C ASP A 152 9.63 14.90 -5.14
N GLY A 153 8.31 14.65 -5.00
CA GLY A 153 7.33 14.76 -6.08
C GLY A 153 7.22 13.53 -7.00
N GLU A 154 8.05 12.52 -6.77
CA GLU A 154 8.08 11.28 -7.56
C GLU A 154 7.54 10.08 -6.80
N ILE A 155 6.89 9.17 -7.52
CA ILE A 155 6.29 7.97 -6.95
C ILE A 155 7.34 6.86 -6.94
N HIS A 156 7.62 6.34 -5.75
CA HIS A 156 8.56 5.25 -5.54
C HIS A 156 7.84 4.04 -4.96
N GLN A 157 8.10 2.86 -5.52
CA GLN A 157 7.77 1.62 -4.83
C GLN A 157 8.73 1.45 -3.65
N ILE A 158 8.18 1.15 -2.47
CA ILE A 158 8.93 0.97 -1.23
C ILE A 158 8.84 -0.49 -0.77
N PRO A 159 9.88 -1.03 -0.11
CA PRO A 159 9.85 -2.39 0.41
C PRO A 159 8.79 -2.57 1.50
N ILE A 160 8.14 -3.72 1.47
CA ILE A 160 7.21 -4.18 2.49
C ILE A 160 7.94 -5.18 3.39
N HIS A 161 7.92 -4.94 4.70
CA HIS A 161 8.35 -5.91 5.70
C HIS A 161 7.15 -6.39 6.49
N LEU A 162 7.02 -7.70 6.63
CA LEU A 162 5.98 -8.27 7.46
C LEU A 162 6.49 -8.45 8.90
N HIS A 163 5.72 -7.98 9.88
CA HIS A 163 6.04 -8.13 11.30
C HIS A 163 4.95 -8.93 12.04
N GLY A 164 5.27 -9.36 13.27
CA GLY A 164 4.39 -10.20 14.09
C GLY A 164 4.72 -11.70 14.02
N LYS A 165 4.28 -12.44 15.04
CA LYS A 165 4.46 -13.90 15.12
C LYS A 165 3.55 -14.58 14.10
N ASN A 166 4.01 -15.71 13.54
CA ASN A 166 3.10 -16.63 12.86
C ASN A 166 1.99 -16.96 13.86
N GLY A 167 0.73 -16.87 13.44
CA GLY A 167 -0.38 -17.37 14.25
C GLY A 167 -0.03 -18.79 14.72
N ALA A 168 -0.16 -19.00 16.03
CA ALA A 168 -0.12 -20.34 16.61
C ALA A 168 -1.36 -21.11 16.18
#